data_AF-A0A9W8N2W2-F1
#
_entry.id   AF-A0A9W8N2W2-F1
#
_cell.length_a   1.000
_cell.length_b   1.000
_cell.length_c   1.000
_cell.angle_alpha   90.00
_cell.angle_beta   90.00
_cell.angle_gamma   90.00
#
_symmetry.space_group_name_H-M   'P 1'
#
loop_
_entity.id
_entity.type
_entity.pdbx_description
1 polymer ?
#
loop_
_entity_poly.entity_id
_entity_poly.type
_entity_poly.pdbx_seq_one_letter_code
_entity_poly.pdbx_strand_id
1 'polypeptide(L)'
;MYVEGRKTKPDTMSDTIFNTQFWSARINLLRAYAIESSQKRGPYNVLAQVKPILVPNEDPSKQSELKIKVTQEQISAIMNQHPLLKRIFNENVPPLSQNEFWERFFLSKLSKKLRGERPTGLEMPDKVFDKYDEYEDITAFSSKLLAQHVPHIINLEGNEENQGGFKSGNRKDVEMRPRGRTDVPIIQTLNSLSGKLLANVLPADSDPESSTRVDDETYRELALRDLRGDDEEQRIMLNIREQSRFFSNDSNGTSETTTTFSRQNPTKVLGGVQGDLKSLTHDGFGGVNIHSSLGINDESESDDEEKPQPHVGSRASRKAAQKQILDSMLQRRAQLYGQGSDDTAPMGLPTEIASNCNLTHATTMEFLHQFWSAFLSGDPDRAAELGYLAEALKRSKDRIEVVAVEAEKAREEQIKKRRAEIVQIYEKTKRKVKFNPKSIRGGREAVAKLMEPVVHSLDKAIADYQKALAAEGLQASTEL
;
A
#
# COMPACT_ATOMS: atom_id res chain seq x y z
N MET A 1 -15.19 -4.66 -11.10
CA MET A 1 -15.49 -5.47 -9.89
C MET A 1 -16.94 -5.31 -9.41
N TYR A 2 -17.41 -4.16 -8.91
CA TYR A 2 -18.80 -4.01 -8.41
C TYR A 2 -19.87 -4.41 -9.45
N VAL A 3 -19.76 -3.87 -10.67
CA VAL A 3 -20.71 -4.15 -11.77
C VAL A 3 -20.74 -5.64 -12.14
N GLU A 4 -19.60 -6.32 -12.04
CA GLU A 4 -19.49 -7.75 -12.36
C GLU A 4 -19.91 -8.65 -11.20
N GLY A 5 -19.63 -8.25 -9.95
CA GLY A 5 -20.21 -8.88 -8.76
C GLY A 5 -21.74 -8.82 -8.80
N ARG A 6 -22.31 -7.67 -9.18
CA ARG A 6 -23.76 -7.50 -9.32
C ARG A 6 -24.34 -8.40 -10.42
N LYS A 7 -23.63 -8.60 -11.53
CA LYS A 7 -24.05 -9.54 -12.60
C LYS A 7 -23.96 -11.02 -12.19
N THR A 8 -23.16 -11.33 -11.17
CA THR A 8 -22.84 -12.70 -10.76
C THR A 8 -23.47 -13.08 -9.41
N LYS A 9 -24.33 -12.22 -8.87
CA LYS A 9 -25.10 -12.52 -7.66
C LYS A 9 -26.05 -13.70 -7.92
N PRO A 10 -26.39 -14.50 -6.89
CA PRO A 10 -27.45 -15.48 -7.01
C PRO A 10 -28.81 -14.79 -7.16
N ASP A 11 -29.72 -15.38 -7.95
CA ASP A 11 -31.05 -14.80 -8.25
C ASP A 11 -31.94 -14.70 -7.00
N THR A 12 -31.65 -15.54 -6.01
CA THR A 12 -32.25 -15.57 -4.68
C THR A 12 -31.86 -14.37 -3.81
N MET A 13 -30.81 -13.63 -4.17
CA MET A 13 -30.32 -12.47 -3.42
C MET A 13 -30.78 -11.15 -4.03
N SER A 14 -31.40 -10.29 -3.24
CA SER A 14 -31.83 -8.96 -3.69
C SER A 14 -30.65 -8.00 -3.92
N ASP A 15 -30.83 -7.01 -4.81
CA ASP A 15 -29.79 -6.00 -5.12
C ASP A 15 -29.41 -5.17 -3.89
N THR A 16 -30.35 -4.94 -2.98
CA THR A 16 -30.11 -4.16 -1.76
C THR A 16 -29.20 -4.91 -0.79
N ILE A 17 -29.44 -6.20 -0.57
CA ILE A 17 -28.61 -7.05 0.30
C ILE A 17 -27.21 -7.21 -0.31
N PHE A 18 -27.11 -7.37 -1.64
CA PHE A 18 -25.82 -7.42 -2.30
C PHE A 18 -25.01 -6.13 -2.11
N ASN A 19 -25.66 -4.97 -2.27
CA ASN A 19 -24.99 -3.68 -2.12
C ASN A 19 -24.51 -3.44 -0.69
N THR A 20 -25.33 -3.76 0.32
CA THR A 20 -24.94 -3.58 1.73
C THR A 20 -23.73 -4.48 2.07
N GLN A 21 -23.76 -5.75 1.67
CA GLN A 21 -22.65 -6.68 1.90
C GLN A 21 -21.38 -6.31 1.11
N PHE A 22 -21.55 -5.84 -0.14
CA PHE A 22 -20.41 -5.44 -0.97
C PHE A 22 -19.66 -4.24 -0.39
N TRP A 23 -20.39 -3.22 0.08
CA TRP A 23 -19.80 -2.00 0.63
C TRP A 23 -19.35 -2.16 2.08
N SER A 24 -20.04 -2.97 2.89
CA SER A 24 -19.63 -3.25 4.28
C SER A 24 -18.27 -3.94 4.35
N ALA A 25 -18.01 -4.90 3.46
CA ALA A 25 -16.70 -5.55 3.35
C ALA A 25 -15.58 -4.59 2.94
N ARG A 26 -15.91 -3.45 2.31
CA ARG A 26 -14.97 -2.50 1.70
C ARG A 26 -14.92 -1.15 2.41
N ILE A 27 -15.43 -1.06 3.64
CA ILE A 27 -15.39 0.17 4.45
C ILE A 27 -13.96 0.72 4.56
N ASN A 28 -12.96 -0.15 4.67
CA ASN A 28 -11.56 0.26 4.77
C ASN A 28 -11.08 1.00 3.50
N LEU A 29 -11.48 0.52 2.31
CA LEU A 29 -11.15 1.18 1.04
C LEU A 29 -11.90 2.51 0.90
N LEU A 30 -13.17 2.55 1.29
CA LEU A 30 -13.95 3.80 1.26
C LEU A 30 -13.38 4.83 2.23
N ARG A 31 -12.93 4.42 3.42
CA ARG A 31 -12.25 5.31 4.38
C ARG A 31 -10.91 5.79 3.83
N ALA A 32 -10.10 4.90 3.25
CA ALA A 32 -8.85 5.29 2.63
C ALA A 32 -9.06 6.30 1.48
N TYR A 33 -10.05 6.04 0.61
CA TYR A 33 -10.43 6.95 -0.46
C TYR A 33 -10.98 8.28 0.06
N ALA A 34 -11.81 8.26 1.10
CA ALA A 34 -12.31 9.47 1.74
C ALA A 34 -11.15 10.30 2.33
N ILE A 35 -10.18 9.64 2.98
CA ILE A 35 -8.97 10.28 3.48
C ILE A 35 -8.19 10.89 2.31
N GLU A 36 -7.90 10.12 1.26
CA GLU A 36 -7.17 10.59 0.07
C GLU A 36 -7.88 11.76 -0.62
N SER A 37 -9.19 11.67 -0.84
CA SER A 37 -9.99 12.75 -1.42
C SER A 37 -10.09 13.97 -0.52
N SER A 38 -9.93 13.81 0.80
CA SER A 38 -9.90 14.92 1.76
C SER A 38 -8.51 15.54 1.91
N GLN A 39 -7.45 14.89 1.40
CA GLN A 39 -6.11 15.44 1.42
C GLN A 39 -6.01 16.64 0.49
N LYS A 40 -5.89 17.83 1.09
CA LYS A 40 -5.64 19.07 0.37
C LYS A 40 -4.15 19.36 0.37
N ARG A 41 -3.65 19.98 -0.70
CA ARG A 41 -2.28 20.50 -0.74
C ARG A 41 -2.13 21.54 0.39
N GLY A 42 -1.04 21.44 1.15
CA GLY A 42 -0.74 22.40 2.22
C GLY A 42 -0.71 23.84 1.70
N PRO A 43 -1.13 24.82 2.53
CA PRO A 43 -1.11 26.22 2.15
C PRO A 43 0.34 26.67 1.90
N TYR A 44 0.55 27.45 0.84
CA TYR A 44 1.86 27.98 0.46
C TYR A 44 1.74 29.44 0.04
N ASN A 45 2.83 30.20 0.07
CA ASN A 45 2.81 31.61 -0.35
C ASN A 45 2.55 31.75 -1.85
N VAL A 46 1.30 32.09 -2.23
CA VAL A 46 0.87 32.18 -3.64
C VAL A 46 1.36 33.48 -4.27
N LEU A 47 1.30 34.60 -3.55
CA LEU A 47 1.67 35.91 -4.06
C LEU A 47 3.14 35.99 -4.50
N ALA A 48 4.04 35.22 -3.88
CA ALA A 48 5.44 35.15 -4.27
C ALA A 48 5.67 34.34 -5.58
N GLN A 49 4.77 33.42 -5.91
CA GLN A 49 4.90 32.57 -7.11
C GLN A 49 4.32 33.21 -8.36
N VAL A 50 3.28 34.05 -8.21
CA VAL A 50 2.66 34.75 -9.34
C VAL A 50 3.57 35.90 -9.78
N LYS A 51 4.36 35.64 -10.83
CA LYS A 51 5.15 36.67 -11.53
C LYS A 51 4.41 37.09 -12.79
N PRO A 52 4.35 38.40 -13.10
CA PRO A 52 3.75 38.85 -14.34
C PRO A 52 4.59 38.36 -15.53
N ILE A 53 3.92 37.88 -16.58
CA ILE A 53 4.56 37.42 -17.81
C ILE A 53 4.48 38.57 -18.82
N LEU A 54 5.63 38.99 -19.34
CA LEU A 54 5.69 39.93 -20.44
C LEU A 54 5.26 39.19 -21.72
N VAL A 55 4.10 39.52 -22.26
CA VAL A 55 3.72 39.07 -23.59
C VAL A 55 4.22 40.14 -24.57
N PRO A 56 5.18 39.82 -25.45
CA PRO A 56 5.58 40.75 -26.50
C PRO A 56 4.38 40.96 -27.42
N ASN A 57 3.97 42.22 -27.59
CA ASN A 57 2.94 42.59 -28.55
C ASN A 57 3.53 42.56 -29.97
N GLU A 58 2.75 42.08 -30.94
CA GLU A 58 3.16 41.95 -32.34
C GLU A 58 3.31 43.32 -33.05
N ASP A 59 2.75 44.39 -32.46
CA ASP A 59 2.86 45.77 -32.94
C ASP A 59 4.07 46.49 -32.30
N PRO A 60 5.08 46.96 -33.08
CA PRO A 60 6.26 47.66 -32.56
C PRO A 60 5.99 49.05 -31.95
N SER A 61 4.75 49.53 -31.99
CA SER A 61 4.33 50.84 -31.45
C SER A 61 3.54 50.76 -30.14
N LYS A 62 3.22 49.55 -29.64
CA LYS A 62 2.52 49.35 -28.36
C LYS A 62 3.47 48.71 -27.35
N GLN A 63 3.50 49.23 -26.12
CA GLN A 63 4.26 48.63 -25.04
C GLN A 63 3.77 47.20 -24.77
N SER A 64 4.68 46.30 -24.38
CA SER A 64 4.36 44.90 -24.07
C SER A 64 3.26 44.78 -23.01
N GLU A 65 2.21 44.00 -23.28
CA GLU A 65 1.14 43.73 -22.32
C GLU A 65 1.64 42.75 -21.25
N LEU A 66 1.59 43.18 -19.98
CA LEU A 66 1.87 42.34 -18.82
C LEU A 66 0.64 41.47 -18.52
N LYS A 67 0.59 40.24 -19.03
CA LYS A 67 -0.50 39.30 -18.75
C LYS A 67 -0.14 38.37 -17.60
N ILE A 68 -1.11 38.11 -16.73
CA ILE A 68 -0.92 37.28 -15.55
C ILE A 68 -1.79 36.04 -15.68
N LYS A 69 -1.17 34.87 -15.66
CA LYS A 69 -1.88 33.58 -15.65
C LYS A 69 -2.10 33.15 -14.21
N VAL A 70 -3.28 33.44 -13.66
CA VAL A 70 -3.68 33.03 -12.30
C VAL A 70 -4.79 31.99 -12.39
N THR A 71 -4.64 30.86 -11.69
CA THR A 71 -5.70 29.85 -11.59
C THR A 71 -6.74 30.23 -10.53
N GLN A 72 -7.97 29.71 -10.64
CA GLN A 72 -9.03 29.98 -9.66
C GLN A 72 -8.65 29.50 -8.25
N GLU A 73 -7.94 28.38 -8.14
CA GLU A 73 -7.39 27.87 -6.87
C GLU A 73 -6.41 28.87 -6.24
N GLN A 74 -5.50 29.43 -7.04
CA GLN A 74 -4.56 30.45 -6.59
C GLN A 74 -5.29 31.70 -6.10
N ILE A 75 -6.34 32.15 -6.80
CA ILE A 75 -7.17 33.27 -6.36
C ILE A 75 -7.81 32.97 -5.00
N SER A 76 -8.40 31.79 -4.84
CA SER A 76 -9.03 31.39 -3.56
C SER A 76 -8.02 31.38 -2.41
N ALA A 77 -6.79 30.92 -2.67
CA ALA A 77 -5.72 30.88 -1.69
C ALA A 77 -5.22 32.28 -1.33
N ILE A 78 -5.08 33.19 -2.30
CA ILE A 78 -4.72 34.61 -2.03
C ILE A 78 -5.82 35.27 -1.18
N MET A 79 -7.09 35.05 -1.48
CA MET A 79 -8.20 35.62 -0.71
C MET A 79 -8.27 35.09 0.74
N ASN A 80 -7.88 33.83 0.96
CA ASN A 80 -7.79 33.25 2.29
C ASN A 80 -6.56 33.78 3.07
N GLN A 81 -5.44 34.04 2.38
CA GLN A 81 -4.23 34.62 2.98
C GLN A 81 -4.40 36.09 3.35
N HIS A 82 -5.10 36.86 2.51
CA HIS A 82 -5.26 38.30 2.65
C HIS A 82 -6.75 38.70 2.69
N PRO A 83 -7.40 38.64 3.87
CA PRO A 83 -8.77 39.09 4.06
C PRO A 83 -9.05 40.53 3.62
N LEU A 84 -8.05 41.43 3.68
CA LEU A 84 -8.20 42.78 3.12
C LEU A 84 -8.49 42.75 1.62
N LEU A 85 -7.77 41.91 0.88
CA LEU A 85 -7.97 41.81 -0.56
C LEU A 85 -9.38 41.30 -0.89
N LYS A 86 -9.91 40.40 -0.06
CA LYS A 86 -11.31 39.94 -0.16
C LYS A 86 -12.31 41.09 0.05
N ARG A 87 -12.05 42.01 0.99
CA ARG A 87 -12.87 43.21 1.19
C ARG A 87 -12.81 44.15 -0.02
N ILE A 88 -11.60 44.48 -0.47
CA ILE A 88 -11.37 45.36 -1.63
C ILE A 88 -12.03 44.76 -2.88
N PHE A 89 -11.94 43.44 -3.06
CA PHE A 89 -12.60 42.74 -4.16
C PHE A 89 -14.13 42.84 -4.08
N ASN A 90 -14.73 42.59 -2.91
CA ASN A 90 -16.18 42.68 -2.73
C ASN A 90 -16.72 44.12 -2.92
N GLU A 91 -15.93 45.14 -2.61
CA GLU A 91 -16.31 46.55 -2.76
C GLU A 91 -16.17 47.05 -4.21
N ASN A 92 -15.16 46.57 -4.94
CA ASN A 92 -14.80 47.07 -6.27
C ASN A 92 -15.16 46.12 -7.42
N VAL A 93 -15.74 44.96 -7.14
CA VAL A 93 -16.32 44.03 -8.12
C VAL A 93 -17.75 43.69 -7.66
N PRO A 94 -18.81 44.20 -8.32
CA PRO A 94 -18.88 44.66 -9.72
C PRO A 94 -19.08 46.20 -9.87
N PRO A 95 -17.98 46.98 -9.89
CA PRO A 95 -17.76 47.98 -10.95
C PRO A 95 -16.56 47.73 -11.90
N LEU A 96 -15.56 46.92 -11.51
CA LEU A 96 -14.43 46.49 -12.37
C LEU A 96 -14.61 45.04 -12.82
N SER A 97 -13.99 44.64 -13.94
CA SER A 97 -13.92 43.22 -14.31
C SER A 97 -12.90 42.48 -13.43
N GLN A 98 -13.12 41.19 -13.18
CA GLN A 98 -12.21 40.38 -12.36
C GLN A 98 -10.78 40.39 -12.92
N ASN A 99 -10.60 40.27 -14.23
CA ASN A 99 -9.28 40.27 -14.86
C ASN A 99 -8.57 41.61 -14.69
N GLU A 100 -9.29 42.71 -14.94
CA GLU A 100 -8.76 44.06 -14.76
C GLU A 100 -8.41 44.38 -13.31
N PHE A 101 -9.20 43.88 -12.35
CA PHE A 101 -8.90 43.98 -10.92
C PHE A 101 -7.55 43.32 -10.58
N TRP A 102 -7.33 42.09 -11.04
CA TRP A 102 -6.10 41.36 -10.75
C TRP A 102 -4.89 41.99 -11.43
N GLU A 103 -4.99 42.40 -12.69
CA GLU A 103 -3.91 43.10 -13.40
C GLU A 103 -3.50 44.39 -12.67
N ARG A 104 -4.47 45.22 -12.28
CA ARG A 104 -4.21 46.44 -11.51
C ARG A 104 -3.62 46.13 -10.13
N PHE A 105 -4.12 45.11 -9.44
CA PHE A 105 -3.62 44.70 -8.13
C PHE A 105 -2.13 44.31 -8.17
N PHE A 106 -1.73 43.43 -9.10
CA PHE A 106 -0.34 42.95 -9.19
C PHE A 106 0.66 44.03 -9.64
N LEU A 107 0.19 45.13 -10.26
CA LEU A 107 1.01 46.31 -10.58
C LEU A 107 1.05 47.35 -9.46
N SER A 108 0.06 47.31 -8.55
CA SER A 108 -0.10 48.28 -7.46
C SER A 108 1.00 48.18 -6.41
N LYS A 109 1.19 49.28 -5.67
CA LYS A 109 2.04 49.34 -4.47
C LYS A 109 1.62 48.35 -3.40
N LEU A 110 0.32 48.09 -3.28
CA LEU A 110 -0.24 47.20 -2.27
C LEU A 110 0.22 45.75 -2.46
N SER A 111 0.32 45.25 -3.69
CA SER A 111 0.77 43.87 -3.92
C SER A 111 2.24 43.66 -3.55
N LYS A 112 3.12 44.62 -3.83
CA LYS A 112 4.53 44.58 -3.43
C LYS A 112 4.70 44.65 -1.92
N LYS A 113 3.94 45.54 -1.28
CA LYS A 113 3.81 45.65 0.17
C LYS A 113 3.39 44.34 0.83
N LEU A 114 2.29 43.72 0.36
CA LEU A 114 1.81 42.42 0.85
C LEU A 114 2.79 41.27 0.60
N ARG A 115 3.65 41.39 -0.42
CA ARG A 115 4.74 40.46 -0.70
C ARG A 115 5.97 40.68 0.19
N GLY A 116 6.05 41.80 0.91
CA GLY A 116 7.23 42.20 1.67
C GLY A 116 8.37 42.73 0.77
N GLU A 117 8.07 43.18 -0.45
CA GLU A 117 9.04 43.86 -1.30
C GLU A 117 9.08 45.36 -0.97
N ARG A 118 10.27 45.96 -0.99
CA ARG A 118 10.42 47.41 -0.79
C ARG A 118 9.83 48.16 -2.00
N PRO A 119 8.84 49.06 -1.82
CA PRO A 119 8.28 49.83 -2.92
C PRO A 119 9.37 50.76 -3.48
N THR A 120 9.59 50.72 -4.79
CA THR A 120 10.65 51.50 -5.46
C THR A 120 10.23 52.94 -5.78
N GLY A 121 8.96 53.29 -5.53
CA GLY A 121 8.41 54.62 -5.82
C GLY A 121 8.13 54.87 -7.31
N LEU A 122 8.46 53.92 -8.19
CA LEU A 122 8.20 53.94 -9.63
C LEU A 122 6.88 53.25 -10.00
N GLU A 123 6.05 52.93 -9.01
CA GLU A 123 4.77 52.26 -9.23
C GLU A 123 3.73 53.24 -9.77
N MET A 124 2.85 52.74 -10.65
CA MET A 124 1.72 53.55 -11.11
C MET A 124 0.74 53.74 -9.94
N PRO A 125 0.41 55.00 -9.58
CA PRO A 125 -0.56 55.26 -8.54
C PRO A 125 -1.95 54.80 -8.97
N ASP A 126 -2.62 54.01 -8.14
CA ASP A 126 -3.98 53.52 -8.38
C ASP A 126 -4.93 54.03 -7.30
N LYS A 127 -5.99 54.72 -7.74
CA LYS A 127 -7.03 55.30 -6.89
C LYS A 127 -7.80 54.26 -6.08
N VAL A 128 -7.82 53.00 -6.51
CA VAL A 128 -8.50 51.91 -5.80
C VAL A 128 -7.62 51.37 -4.68
N PHE A 129 -6.38 50.98 -5.00
CA PHE A 129 -5.51 50.25 -4.06
C PHE A 129 -4.71 51.15 -3.12
N ASP A 130 -4.37 52.39 -3.53
CA ASP A 130 -3.56 53.30 -2.69
C ASP A 130 -4.31 53.84 -1.46
N LYS A 131 -5.64 53.65 -1.40
CA LYS A 131 -6.47 54.00 -0.23
C LYS A 131 -6.25 53.08 0.96
N TYR A 132 -5.86 51.83 0.70
CA TYR A 132 -5.77 50.79 1.73
C TYR A 132 -4.31 50.59 2.16
N ASP A 133 -4.10 50.39 3.45
CA ASP A 133 -2.79 50.10 4.00
C ASP A 133 -2.66 48.61 4.35
N GLU A 134 -1.46 48.06 4.15
CA GLU A 134 -1.13 46.65 4.47
C GLU A 134 -1.36 46.31 5.95
N TYR A 135 -1.29 47.33 6.80
CA TYR A 135 -1.35 47.21 8.25
C TYR A 135 -2.70 46.71 8.77
N GLU A 136 -3.80 46.97 8.07
CA GLU A 136 -5.11 46.44 8.47
C GLU A 136 -5.16 44.90 8.37
N ASP A 137 -4.34 44.29 7.51
CA ASP A 137 -4.23 42.84 7.36
C ASP A 137 -3.28 42.25 8.40
N ILE A 138 -2.20 42.99 8.69
CA ILE A 138 -1.14 42.57 9.60
C ILE A 138 -1.65 42.65 11.05
N THR A 139 -2.28 43.76 11.45
CA THR A 139 -2.76 43.98 12.83
C THR A 139 -3.79 42.98 13.30
N ALA A 140 -4.77 42.67 12.45
CA ALA A 140 -5.84 41.76 12.80
C ALA A 140 -5.33 40.35 13.09
N PHE A 141 -4.22 39.95 12.47
CA PHE A 141 -3.57 38.65 12.70
C PHE A 141 -2.49 38.72 13.77
N SER A 142 -1.64 39.76 13.76
CA SER A 142 -0.58 39.93 14.74
C SER A 142 -1.12 40.15 16.15
N SER A 143 -2.24 40.85 16.32
CA SER A 143 -2.90 40.98 17.63
C SER A 143 -3.37 39.63 18.17
N LYS A 144 -3.89 38.74 17.31
CA LYS A 144 -4.28 37.38 17.70
C LYS A 144 -3.07 36.51 18.04
N LEU A 145 -2.00 36.61 17.26
CA LEU A 145 -0.75 35.89 17.51
C LEU A 145 -0.08 36.37 18.80
N LEU A 146 -0.05 37.68 19.05
CA LEU A 146 0.49 38.27 20.28
C LEU A 146 -0.39 38.00 21.50
N ALA A 147 -1.69 37.75 21.28
CA ALA A 147 -2.59 37.29 22.33
C ALA A 147 -2.37 35.80 22.68
N GLN A 148 -1.67 35.02 21.85
CA GLN A 148 -1.26 33.67 22.23
C GLN A 148 -0.19 33.76 23.31
N HIS A 149 -0.38 33.02 24.40
CA HIS A 149 0.56 32.97 25.50
C HIS A 149 1.88 32.33 25.02
N VAL A 150 2.93 33.15 24.87
CA VAL A 150 4.29 32.65 24.66
C VAL A 150 4.92 32.42 26.03
N PRO A 151 5.22 31.17 26.40
CA PRO A 151 5.81 30.89 27.71
C PRO A 151 7.19 31.56 27.81
N HIS A 152 7.38 32.39 28.84
CA HIS A 152 8.61 33.15 29.08
C HIS A 152 9.73 32.28 29.69
N ILE A 153 10.02 31.14 29.06
CA ILE A 153 11.05 30.20 29.53
C ILE A 153 12.45 30.80 29.35
N ILE A 154 12.66 31.49 28.22
CA ILE A 154 13.90 32.21 27.92
C ILE A 154 13.54 33.67 27.63
N ASN A 155 13.50 34.50 28.68
CA ASN A 155 13.25 35.93 28.54
C ASN A 155 14.57 36.66 28.24
N LEU A 156 14.87 36.85 26.95
CA LEU A 156 16.05 37.59 26.50
C LEU A 156 16.01 39.07 26.89
N GLU A 157 14.83 39.69 26.90
CA GLU A 157 14.67 41.11 27.28
C GLU A 157 14.94 41.30 28.78
N GLY A 158 14.39 40.43 29.64
CA GLY A 158 14.70 40.41 31.07
C GLY A 158 16.18 40.12 31.36
N ASN A 159 16.85 39.33 30.51
CA ASN A 159 18.30 39.13 30.60
C ASN A 159 19.08 40.39 30.19
N GLU A 160 18.64 41.12 29.14
CA GLU A 160 19.24 42.39 28.72
C GLU A 160 19.12 43.48 29.82
N GLU A 161 18.00 43.52 30.57
CA GLU A 161 17.81 44.40 31.73
C GLU A 161 18.76 44.07 32.89
N ASN A 162 18.95 42.78 33.17
CA ASN A 162 19.80 42.31 34.28
C ASN A 162 21.30 42.40 33.99
N GLN A 163 21.74 41.93 32.82
CA GLN A 163 23.16 41.89 32.43
C GLN A 163 23.63 43.18 31.73
N GLY A 164 22.74 44.13 31.51
CA GLY A 164 23.14 45.52 31.31
C GLY A 164 23.46 45.88 29.86
N GLY A 165 22.53 45.62 28.92
CA GLY A 165 22.57 46.26 27.60
C GLY A 165 22.51 47.80 27.70
N PHE A 166 21.85 48.32 28.74
CA PHE A 166 21.81 49.77 29.04
C PHE A 166 22.91 50.23 30.00
N LYS A 167 23.34 49.36 30.94
CA LYS A 167 24.39 49.67 31.93
C LYS A 167 25.81 49.67 31.33
N SER A 168 26.05 48.91 30.27
CA SER A 168 27.37 48.81 29.62
C SER A 168 27.64 49.92 28.58
N GLY A 169 26.71 50.87 28.38
CA GLY A 169 26.91 52.06 27.52
C GLY A 169 26.98 51.79 26.01
N ASN A 170 27.08 50.54 25.58
CA ASN A 170 27.15 50.16 24.18
C ASN A 170 25.74 50.05 23.59
N ARG A 171 25.31 51.11 22.90
CA ARG A 171 24.07 51.07 22.12
C ARG A 171 24.27 50.18 20.88
N LYS A 172 23.31 49.30 20.59
CA LYS A 172 23.27 48.46 19.35
C LYS A 172 23.61 49.31 18.11
N ASP A 173 24.37 48.77 17.16
CA ASP A 173 24.82 49.49 15.95
C ASP A 173 23.64 50.04 15.12
N VAL A 174 23.86 51.07 14.29
CA VAL A 174 22.85 51.72 13.45
C VAL A 174 22.22 50.74 12.44
N GLU A 175 22.97 49.72 12.04
CA GLU A 175 22.46 48.62 11.20
C GLU A 175 21.66 47.59 12.00
N MET A 176 21.96 47.45 13.29
CA MET A 176 21.26 46.56 14.23
C MET A 176 20.04 47.23 14.88
N ARG A 177 19.70 48.46 14.45
CA ARG A 177 18.49 49.17 14.85
C ARG A 177 17.47 49.10 13.71
N PRO A 178 16.21 48.75 13.99
CA PRO A 178 15.17 48.85 12.97
C PRO A 178 15.06 50.32 12.51
N ARG A 179 15.39 50.58 11.24
CA ARG A 179 15.31 51.92 10.63
C ARG A 179 13.86 52.25 10.27
N GLY A 180 13.03 52.41 11.31
CA GLY A 180 11.61 52.75 11.13
C GLY A 180 10.82 51.72 10.30
N ARG A 181 9.51 51.97 10.20
CA ARG A 181 8.58 51.06 9.52
C ARG A 181 8.74 51.06 8.00
N THR A 182 9.23 52.15 7.43
CA THR A 182 9.38 52.32 5.97
C THR A 182 10.50 51.49 5.38
N ASP A 183 11.57 51.20 6.15
CA ASP A 183 12.69 50.40 5.67
C ASP A 183 12.59 48.91 6.06
N VAL A 184 11.77 48.54 7.05
CA VAL A 184 11.61 47.14 7.52
C VAL A 184 10.15 46.62 7.52
N PRO A 185 9.32 46.86 6.49
CA PRO A 185 7.97 46.26 6.40
C PRO A 185 8.02 44.74 6.14
N ILE A 186 9.15 44.26 5.62
CA ILE A 186 9.40 42.88 5.19
C ILE A 186 9.23 41.89 6.34
N ILE A 187 9.72 42.23 7.53
CA ILE A 187 9.73 41.30 8.67
C ILE A 187 8.30 41.08 9.20
N GLN A 188 7.53 42.16 9.35
CA GLN A 188 6.16 42.07 9.88
C GLN A 188 5.21 41.35 8.91
N THR A 189 5.35 41.62 7.61
CA THR A 189 4.57 40.96 6.55
C THR A 189 4.91 39.48 6.46
N LEU A 190 6.20 39.12 6.48
CA LEU A 190 6.65 37.72 6.46
C LEU A 190 6.19 36.98 7.71
N ASN A 191 6.35 37.55 8.91
CA ASN A 191 5.93 36.92 10.17
C ASN A 191 4.40 36.74 10.25
N SER A 192 3.64 37.74 9.78
CA SER A 192 2.18 37.60 9.69
C SER A 192 1.80 36.50 8.69
N LEU A 193 2.45 36.44 7.53
CA LEU A 193 2.19 35.43 6.52
C LEU A 193 2.59 34.03 6.97
N SER A 194 3.75 33.86 7.61
CA SER A 194 4.19 32.56 8.15
C SER A 194 3.25 32.09 9.24
N GLY A 195 2.84 32.98 10.15
CA GLY A 195 1.84 32.66 11.16
C GLY A 195 0.50 32.27 10.56
N LYS A 196 0.03 32.97 9.50
CA LYS A 196 -1.21 32.60 8.78
C LYS A 196 -1.11 31.24 8.10
N LEU A 197 0.06 30.90 7.52
CA LEU A 197 0.30 29.59 6.92
C LEU A 197 0.28 28.49 7.99
N LEU A 198 0.94 28.70 9.13
CA LEU A 198 0.95 27.76 10.25
C LEU A 198 -0.44 27.58 10.87
N ALA A 199 -1.20 28.67 11.07
CA ALA A 199 -2.56 28.60 11.61
C ALA A 199 -3.51 27.75 10.75
N ASN A 200 -3.31 27.72 9.43
CA ASN A 200 -4.09 26.87 8.53
C ASN A 200 -3.64 25.40 8.52
N VAL A 201 -2.41 25.11 8.94
CA VAL A 201 -1.83 23.76 9.06
C VAL A 201 -2.13 23.12 10.43
N LEU A 202 -2.50 23.93 11.43
CA LEU A 202 -2.86 23.50 12.76
C LEU A 202 -4.39 23.46 12.99
N PRO A 203 -5.19 22.64 12.29
CA PRO A 203 -6.50 22.29 12.80
C PRO A 203 -6.35 21.08 13.74
N ALA A 204 -6.66 21.27 15.03
CA ALA A 204 -7.31 20.31 15.97
C ALA A 204 -6.66 20.10 17.35
N ASP A 205 -5.38 20.38 17.59
CA ASP A 205 -4.73 19.91 18.84
C ASP A 205 -4.52 20.97 19.93
N SER A 206 -4.81 22.25 19.68
CA SER A 206 -4.64 23.30 20.69
C SER A 206 -5.94 24.04 20.97
N ASP A 207 -6.63 23.61 22.02
CA ASP A 207 -7.65 24.43 22.67
C ASP A 207 -6.98 25.72 23.17
N PRO A 208 -7.38 26.93 22.72
CA PRO A 208 -6.77 28.18 23.17
C PRO A 208 -6.96 28.43 24.68
N GLU A 209 -7.90 27.72 25.31
CA GLU A 209 -8.20 27.78 26.74
C GLU A 209 -7.21 26.95 27.61
N SER A 210 -6.42 26.03 27.03
CA SER A 210 -5.39 25.28 27.82
C SER A 210 -4.17 26.14 28.16
N SER A 211 -4.01 27.27 27.47
CA SER A 211 -2.82 28.14 27.50
C SER A 211 -2.50 28.84 28.82
N THR A 212 -3.35 28.71 29.85
CA THR A 212 -3.10 29.26 31.19
C THR A 212 -2.32 28.32 32.10
N ARG A 213 -2.30 27.01 31.82
CA ARG A 213 -1.37 26.07 32.44
C ARG A 213 -0.19 25.90 31.50
N VAL A 214 1.03 25.92 32.06
CA VAL A 214 2.21 25.43 31.33
C VAL A 214 1.84 24.07 30.77
N ASP A 215 1.82 23.91 29.45
CA ASP A 215 1.33 22.69 28.83
C ASP A 215 2.14 21.50 29.39
N ASP A 216 1.46 20.39 29.70
CA ASP A 216 2.13 19.17 30.16
C ASP A 216 3.22 18.73 29.15
N GLU A 217 3.08 19.11 27.89
CA GLU A 217 4.06 18.95 26.83
C GLU A 217 5.31 19.82 27.03
N THR A 218 5.16 21.09 27.37
CA THR A 218 6.28 21.96 27.73
C THR A 218 7.01 21.44 28.97
N TYR A 219 6.28 20.90 29.93
CA TYR A 219 6.88 20.25 31.10
C TYR A 219 7.64 18.96 30.71
N ARG A 220 7.13 18.17 29.75
CA ARG A 220 7.84 17.00 29.20
C ARG A 220 9.14 17.40 28.50
N GLU A 221 9.17 18.52 27.78
CA GLU A 221 10.38 19.05 27.14
C GLU A 221 11.42 19.52 28.15
N LEU A 222 10.98 20.15 29.26
CA LEU A 222 11.85 20.57 30.36
C LEU A 222 12.33 19.41 31.22
N ALA A 223 11.58 18.31 31.28
CA ALA A 223 11.91 17.14 32.08
C ALA A 223 13.11 16.38 31.48
N LEU A 224 14.29 16.60 32.08
CA LEU A 224 15.54 15.94 31.74
C LEU A 224 15.41 14.41 31.85
N ARG A 225 15.83 13.70 30.81
CA ARG A 225 15.75 12.23 30.70
C ARG A 225 16.45 11.53 31.87
N ASP A 226 17.56 12.07 32.35
CA ASP A 226 18.40 11.47 33.40
C ASP A 226 17.81 11.61 34.81
N LEU A 227 16.86 12.52 35.00
CA LEU A 227 16.15 12.74 36.27
C LEU A 227 14.80 12.02 36.32
N ARG A 228 14.36 11.41 35.22
CA ARG A 228 13.20 10.52 35.23
C ARG A 228 13.62 9.21 35.89
N GLY A 229 12.83 8.73 36.86
CA GLY A 229 13.01 7.39 37.38
C GLY A 229 12.80 6.35 36.27
N ASP A 230 13.25 5.12 36.50
CA ASP A 230 12.94 4.03 35.58
C ASP A 230 11.40 3.91 35.45
N ASP A 231 10.89 3.98 34.22
CA ASP A 231 9.46 3.80 33.95
C ASP A 231 9.04 2.42 34.46
N GLU A 232 8.04 2.33 35.33
CA GLU A 232 7.52 1.05 35.81
C GLU A 232 6.93 0.26 34.62
N GLU A 233 7.71 -0.67 34.07
CA GLU A 233 7.26 -1.54 33.00
C GLU A 233 6.13 -2.43 33.54
N GLN A 234 4.89 -2.17 33.12
CA GLN A 234 3.72 -3.00 33.43
C GLN A 234 3.78 -4.34 32.68
N ARG A 235 4.73 -5.20 33.04
CA ARG A 235 4.85 -6.54 32.48
C ARG A 235 3.82 -7.45 33.12
N ILE A 236 2.84 -7.90 32.33
CA ILE A 236 1.89 -8.93 32.77
C ILE A 236 2.65 -10.26 32.86
N MET A 237 2.99 -10.70 34.07
CA MET A 237 3.65 -11.99 34.30
C MET A 237 2.67 -13.13 33.99
N LEU A 238 2.87 -13.81 32.85
CA LEU A 238 2.08 -14.97 32.46
C LEU A 238 2.54 -16.22 33.21
N ASN A 239 1.77 -16.61 34.24
CA ASN A 239 2.01 -17.86 34.95
C ASN A 239 1.34 -19.05 34.23
N ILE A 240 2.10 -19.75 33.39
CA ILE A 240 1.63 -20.94 32.67
C ILE A 240 1.50 -22.12 33.65
N ARG A 241 0.29 -22.61 33.88
CA ARG A 241 0.00 -23.70 34.83
C ARG A 241 0.35 -25.11 34.29
N GLU A 242 0.27 -25.33 32.98
CA GLU A 242 0.42 -26.65 32.35
C GLU A 242 1.46 -26.64 31.23
N GLN A 243 2.73 -26.45 31.56
CA GLN A 243 3.82 -26.44 30.57
C GLN A 243 3.97 -27.79 29.84
N SER A 244 3.68 -28.91 30.50
CA SER A 244 3.78 -30.26 29.91
C SER A 244 2.81 -30.49 28.76
N ARG A 245 1.61 -29.89 28.81
CA ARG A 245 0.62 -30.00 27.73
C ARG A 245 1.02 -29.23 26.48
N PHE A 246 1.69 -28.09 26.66
CA PHE A 246 2.27 -27.31 25.56
C PHE A 246 3.26 -28.15 24.75
N PHE A 247 4.18 -28.88 25.41
CA PHE A 247 5.13 -29.76 24.73
C PHE A 247 4.52 -31.06 24.15
N SER A 248 3.32 -31.45 24.60
CA SER A 248 2.65 -32.65 24.09
C SER A 248 1.75 -32.40 22.88
N ASN A 249 1.21 -31.19 22.70
CA ASN A 249 0.15 -30.93 21.71
C ASN A 249 0.67 -30.63 20.29
N ASP A 250 1.95 -30.29 20.15
CA ASP A 250 2.64 -30.22 18.84
C ASP A 250 2.80 -31.61 18.17
N SER A 251 2.39 -32.69 18.85
CA SER A 251 2.44 -34.05 18.31
C SER A 251 1.36 -34.39 17.27
N ASN A 252 0.41 -33.49 16.99
CA ASN A 252 -0.55 -33.69 15.89
C ASN A 252 0.08 -33.55 14.49
N GLY A 253 1.34 -33.12 14.43
CA GLY A 253 2.16 -33.08 13.22
C GLY A 253 3.45 -33.90 13.35
N THR A 254 3.48 -34.98 14.14
CA THR A 254 4.64 -35.88 14.15
C THR A 254 4.86 -36.43 12.75
N SER A 255 5.94 -36.00 12.10
CA SER A 255 6.50 -36.67 10.93
C SER A 255 6.49 -38.18 11.16
N GLU A 256 6.25 -38.97 10.11
CA GLU A 256 6.26 -40.43 10.17
C GLU A 256 7.49 -40.97 10.93
N THR A 257 8.61 -40.22 10.87
CA THR A 257 9.85 -40.49 11.61
C THR A 257 9.71 -40.46 13.14
N THR A 258 8.96 -39.54 13.74
CA THR A 258 8.80 -39.51 15.21
C THR A 258 7.96 -40.69 15.69
N THR A 259 6.97 -41.10 14.90
CA THR A 259 6.17 -42.30 15.20
C THR A 259 7.02 -43.58 15.08
N THR A 260 7.93 -43.66 14.10
CA THR A 260 8.85 -44.79 13.97
C THR A 260 9.88 -44.82 15.10
N PHE A 261 10.42 -43.67 15.52
CA PHE A 261 11.35 -43.59 16.67
C PHE A 261 10.68 -43.94 18.00
N SER A 262 9.42 -43.55 18.20
CA SER A 262 8.67 -43.92 19.42
C SER A 262 8.41 -45.43 19.53
N ARG A 263 8.29 -46.14 18.40
CA ARG A 263 8.08 -47.59 18.34
C ARG A 263 9.39 -48.37 18.49
N GLN A 264 10.55 -47.74 18.29
CA GLN A 264 11.85 -48.40 18.36
C GLN A 264 12.34 -48.51 19.80
N ASN A 265 12.85 -49.70 20.14
CA ASN A 265 13.51 -49.91 21.43
C ASN A 265 14.93 -49.34 21.39
N PRO A 266 15.27 -48.36 22.24
CA PRO A 266 16.55 -47.66 22.17
C PRO A 266 17.74 -48.60 22.40
N THR A 267 17.57 -49.63 23.24
CA THR A 267 18.62 -50.63 23.51
C THR A 267 18.94 -51.51 22.31
N LYS A 268 17.93 -51.86 21.49
CA LYS A 268 18.13 -52.63 20.25
C LYS A 268 18.80 -51.77 19.17
N VAL A 269 18.40 -50.51 19.05
CA VAL A 269 19.01 -49.56 18.12
C VAL A 269 20.46 -49.30 18.49
N LEU A 270 20.76 -49.04 19.77
CA LEU A 270 22.14 -48.87 20.26
C LEU A 270 22.99 -50.13 20.05
N GLY A 271 22.42 -51.32 20.26
CA GLY A 271 23.09 -52.59 19.96
C GLY A 271 23.42 -52.76 18.47
N GLY A 272 22.48 -52.38 17.59
CA GLY A 272 22.70 -52.36 16.15
C GLY A 272 23.80 -51.37 15.74
N VAL A 273 23.72 -50.13 16.22
CA VAL A 273 24.72 -49.08 15.96
C VAL A 273 26.11 -49.49 16.45
N GLN A 274 26.21 -50.11 17.64
CA GLN A 274 27.48 -50.66 18.14
C GLN A 274 27.99 -51.83 17.30
N GLY A 275 27.10 -52.65 16.73
CA GLY A 275 27.45 -53.71 15.78
C GLY A 275 27.99 -53.15 14.47
N ASP A 276 27.32 -52.16 13.91
CA ASP A 276 27.70 -51.49 12.66
C ASP A 276 29.03 -50.73 12.84
N LEU A 277 29.22 -50.05 13.97
CA LEU A 277 30.49 -49.39 14.32
C LEU A 277 31.67 -50.38 14.40
N LYS A 278 31.41 -51.62 14.83
CA LYS A 278 32.43 -52.69 14.84
C LYS A 278 32.68 -53.27 13.45
N SER A 279 31.69 -53.21 12.56
CA SER A 279 31.80 -53.67 11.17
C SER A 279 32.50 -52.65 10.25
N LEU A 280 32.67 -51.40 10.67
CA LEU A 280 33.45 -50.40 9.94
C LEU A 280 34.92 -50.85 9.90
N THR A 281 35.36 -51.26 8.72
CA THR A 281 36.70 -51.77 8.47
C THR A 281 37.73 -50.70 8.82
N HIS A 282 38.63 -51.05 9.75
CA HIS A 282 39.76 -50.22 10.12
C HIS A 282 40.82 -50.34 9.02
N ASP A 283 41.22 -49.21 8.46
CA ASP A 283 42.48 -49.14 7.72
C ASP A 283 43.59 -49.43 8.72
N GLY A 284 44.66 -50.12 8.31
CA GLY A 284 45.73 -50.61 9.21
C GLY A 284 46.43 -49.53 10.06
N PHE A 285 46.07 -48.25 9.89
CA PHE A 285 46.51 -47.09 10.65
C PHE A 285 45.46 -46.52 11.63
N GLY A 286 44.38 -47.26 11.93
CA GLY A 286 43.36 -46.82 12.89
C GLY A 286 42.36 -45.79 12.36
N GLY A 287 42.32 -45.59 11.04
CA GLY A 287 41.32 -44.77 10.36
C GLY A 287 40.15 -45.61 9.84
N VAL A 288 38.95 -45.01 9.75
CA VAL A 288 37.81 -45.63 9.08
C VAL A 288 37.90 -45.31 7.59
N ASN A 289 37.91 -46.33 6.73
CA ASN A 289 37.90 -46.12 5.28
C ASN A 289 36.49 -45.78 4.79
N ILE A 290 36.16 -44.48 4.85
CA ILE A 290 34.85 -43.92 4.49
C ILE A 290 34.46 -44.29 3.05
N HIS A 291 35.42 -44.31 2.12
CA HIS A 291 35.18 -44.63 0.71
C HIS A 291 34.68 -46.06 0.48
N SER A 292 35.28 -47.04 1.16
CA SER A 292 34.82 -48.44 1.09
C SER A 292 33.46 -48.65 1.77
N SER A 293 33.21 -47.94 2.88
CA SER A 293 31.97 -48.05 3.66
C SER A 293 30.76 -47.41 2.98
N LEU A 294 30.98 -46.42 2.11
CA LEU A 294 29.94 -45.78 1.30
C LEU A 294 29.44 -46.66 0.13
N GLY A 295 30.04 -47.86 -0.07
CA GLY A 295 29.62 -48.79 -1.12
C GLY A 295 29.68 -48.21 -2.53
N ILE A 296 30.61 -47.28 -2.79
CA ILE A 296 30.79 -46.64 -4.10
C ILE A 296 31.48 -47.66 -5.02
N ASN A 297 30.68 -48.50 -5.66
CA ASN A 297 31.15 -49.41 -6.70
C ASN A 297 30.90 -48.76 -8.06
N ASP A 298 31.90 -48.04 -8.59
CA ASP A 298 31.79 -47.38 -9.90
C ASP A 298 31.83 -48.37 -11.09
N GLU A 299 32.25 -49.62 -10.85
CA GLU A 299 32.30 -50.71 -11.84
C GLU A 299 31.08 -51.65 -11.82
N SER A 300 30.09 -51.43 -10.94
CA SER A 300 28.88 -52.25 -10.90
C SER A 300 27.92 -51.86 -12.03
N GLU A 301 28.07 -52.53 -13.17
CA GLU A 301 27.12 -52.57 -14.28
C GLU A 301 25.93 -53.44 -13.90
N SER A 302 25.09 -52.95 -12.98
CA SER A 302 23.89 -53.68 -12.53
C SER A 302 22.77 -53.55 -13.57
N ASP A 303 22.78 -54.48 -14.53
CA ASP A 303 21.64 -54.92 -15.34
C ASP A 303 21.09 -56.28 -14.83
N ASP A 304 21.46 -56.68 -13.60
CA ASP A 304 21.01 -57.91 -12.96
C ASP A 304 19.61 -57.75 -12.32
N GLU A 305 18.80 -58.81 -12.42
CA GLU A 305 17.36 -58.84 -12.07
C GLU A 305 17.05 -58.73 -10.56
N GLU A 306 18.04 -58.83 -9.67
CA GLU A 306 17.86 -58.61 -8.23
C GLU A 306 18.32 -57.21 -7.83
N LYS A 307 17.37 -56.27 -7.73
CA LYS A 307 17.65 -54.89 -7.31
C LYS A 307 18.07 -54.88 -5.83
N PRO A 308 19.33 -54.57 -5.49
CA PRO A 308 19.71 -54.38 -4.09
C PRO A 308 18.95 -53.19 -3.50
N GLN A 309 18.68 -53.23 -2.19
CA GLN A 309 18.00 -52.12 -1.52
C GLN A 309 18.77 -50.81 -1.72
N PRO A 310 18.08 -49.68 -1.99
CA PRO A 310 18.72 -48.41 -2.27
C PRO A 310 19.51 -47.95 -1.04
N HIS A 311 20.84 -48.04 -1.11
CA HIS A 311 21.76 -47.53 -0.10
C HIS A 311 22.37 -46.20 -0.54
N VAL A 312 22.80 -45.40 0.44
CA VAL A 312 23.51 -44.13 0.22
C VAL A 312 24.81 -44.40 -0.53
N GLY A 313 25.04 -43.72 -1.66
CA GLY A 313 26.22 -43.95 -2.53
C GLY A 313 25.94 -44.81 -3.77
N SER A 314 24.82 -45.52 -3.82
CA SER A 314 24.41 -46.27 -5.02
C SER A 314 24.22 -45.37 -6.25
N ARG A 315 24.46 -45.89 -7.46
CA ARG A 315 24.23 -45.14 -8.71
C ARG A 315 22.76 -44.69 -8.85
N ALA A 316 21.81 -45.48 -8.36
CA ALA A 316 20.39 -45.15 -8.34
C ALA A 316 20.08 -43.96 -7.41
N SER A 317 20.62 -43.95 -6.18
CA SER A 317 20.45 -42.81 -5.27
C SER A 317 21.15 -41.55 -5.78
N ARG A 318 22.35 -41.68 -6.39
CA ARG A 318 23.05 -40.56 -7.04
C ARG A 318 22.23 -39.98 -8.20
N LYS A 319 21.62 -40.83 -9.04
CA LYS A 319 20.73 -40.41 -10.14
C LYS A 319 19.46 -39.72 -9.64
N ALA A 320 18.86 -40.22 -8.56
CA ALA A 320 17.70 -39.61 -7.93
C ALA A 320 18.04 -38.24 -7.32
N ALA A 321 19.15 -38.13 -6.58
CA ALA A 321 19.65 -36.88 -6.02
C ALA A 321 20.00 -35.88 -7.12
N GLN A 322 20.68 -36.31 -8.19
CA GLN A 322 20.98 -35.47 -9.36
C GLN A 322 19.69 -34.96 -10.01
N LYS A 323 18.68 -35.82 -10.16
CA LYS A 323 17.37 -35.40 -10.68
C LYS A 323 16.73 -34.36 -9.78
N GLN A 324 16.73 -34.54 -8.46
CA GLN A 324 16.20 -33.58 -7.50
C GLN A 324 16.94 -32.23 -7.54
N ILE A 325 18.26 -32.26 -7.70
CA ILE A 325 19.07 -31.04 -7.85
C ILE A 325 18.72 -30.32 -9.17
N LEU A 326 18.60 -31.05 -10.28
CA LEU A 326 18.19 -30.48 -11.56
C LEU A 326 16.78 -29.91 -11.51
N ASP A 327 15.83 -30.62 -10.89
CA ASP A 327 14.45 -30.15 -10.73
C ASP A 327 14.39 -28.89 -9.84
N SER A 328 15.16 -28.83 -8.75
CA SER A 328 15.23 -27.64 -7.90
C SER A 328 15.92 -26.45 -8.58
N MET A 329 16.95 -26.68 -9.40
CA MET A 329 17.56 -25.64 -10.23
C MET A 329 16.58 -25.12 -11.29
N LEU A 330 15.79 -26.00 -11.92
CA LEU A 330 14.74 -25.61 -12.87
C LEU A 330 13.66 -24.76 -12.18
N GLN A 331 13.22 -25.15 -10.98
CA GLN A 331 12.24 -24.39 -10.21
C GLN A 331 12.78 -23.02 -9.78
N ARG A 332 14.02 -22.95 -9.30
CA ARG A 332 14.68 -21.68 -8.93
C ARG A 332 14.87 -20.77 -10.15
N ARG A 333 15.24 -21.33 -11.30
CA ARG A 333 15.37 -20.57 -12.54
C ARG A 333 14.02 -20.01 -13.00
N ALA A 334 12.94 -20.79 -12.85
CA ALA A 334 11.58 -20.34 -13.16
C ALA A 334 11.12 -19.20 -12.24
N GLN A 335 11.47 -19.25 -10.95
CA GLN A 335 11.15 -18.19 -9.98
C GLN A 335 11.95 -16.90 -10.22
N LEU A 336 13.25 -17.00 -10.55
CA LEU A 336 14.13 -15.83 -10.67
C LEU A 336 13.95 -15.07 -11.98
N TYR A 337 13.71 -15.77 -13.09
CA TYR A 337 13.67 -15.15 -14.41
C TYR A 337 12.26 -15.06 -15.00
N GLY A 338 11.26 -15.66 -14.35
CA GLY A 338 9.97 -15.94 -14.97
C GLY A 338 10.16 -16.79 -16.24
N GLN A 339 9.08 -17.34 -16.78
CA GLN A 339 9.07 -17.61 -18.21
C GLN A 339 8.74 -16.26 -18.87
N GLY A 340 9.63 -15.67 -19.68
CA GLY A 340 9.44 -14.33 -20.27
C GLY A 340 8.19 -14.14 -21.16
N SER A 341 7.32 -15.14 -21.25
CA SER A 341 6.00 -15.11 -21.88
C SER A 341 4.83 -15.21 -20.89
N ASP A 342 5.08 -15.35 -19.58
CA ASP A 342 4.09 -15.75 -18.56
C ASP A 342 3.45 -14.54 -17.84
N ASP A 343 4.12 -13.38 -17.82
CA ASP A 343 3.57 -12.16 -17.21
C ASP A 343 2.38 -11.58 -18.00
N THR A 344 2.34 -11.80 -19.32
CA THR A 344 1.26 -11.32 -20.21
C THR A 344 0.28 -12.42 -20.63
N ALA A 345 0.67 -13.69 -20.51
CA ALA A 345 -0.13 -14.86 -20.89
C ALA A 345 0.15 -16.04 -19.93
N PRO A 346 -0.43 -16.05 -18.71
CA PRO A 346 -0.19 -17.10 -17.73
C PRO A 346 -0.56 -18.46 -18.33
N MET A 347 0.38 -19.41 -18.29
CA MET A 347 0.26 -20.75 -18.87
C MET A 347 -0.12 -20.79 -20.37
N GLY A 348 0.09 -19.69 -21.12
CA GLY A 348 -0.28 -19.58 -22.53
C GLY A 348 -1.75 -19.26 -22.79
N LEU A 349 -2.46 -18.72 -21.80
CA LEU A 349 -3.83 -18.22 -21.97
C LEU A 349 -3.83 -16.85 -22.68
N PRO A 350 -4.81 -16.57 -23.57
CA PRO A 350 -5.02 -15.23 -24.11
C PRO A 350 -5.26 -14.19 -23.01
N THR A 351 -4.85 -12.95 -23.24
CA THR A 351 -4.95 -11.83 -22.28
C THR A 351 -6.37 -11.61 -21.75
N GLU A 352 -7.39 -11.73 -22.61
CA GLU A 352 -8.80 -11.59 -22.25
C GLU A 352 -9.29 -12.72 -21.32
N ILE A 353 -8.84 -13.96 -21.56
CA ILE A 353 -9.20 -15.09 -20.71
C ILE A 353 -8.44 -14.99 -19.38
N ALA A 354 -7.19 -14.54 -19.40
CA ALA A 354 -6.41 -14.31 -18.19
C ALA A 354 -7.03 -13.21 -17.30
N SER A 355 -7.52 -12.10 -17.89
CA SER A 355 -8.24 -11.08 -17.13
C SER A 355 -9.57 -11.59 -16.57
N ASN A 356 -10.31 -12.40 -17.34
CA ASN A 356 -11.53 -13.07 -16.86
C ASN A 356 -11.22 -14.07 -15.72
N CYS A 357 -10.14 -14.85 -15.80
CA CYS A 357 -9.67 -15.73 -14.72
C CYS A 357 -9.33 -14.92 -13.46
N ASN A 358 -8.59 -13.81 -13.60
CA ASN A 358 -8.25 -12.95 -12.46
C ASN A 358 -9.50 -12.35 -11.81
N LEU A 359 -10.49 -11.95 -12.61
CA LEU A 359 -11.73 -11.42 -12.08
C LEU A 359 -12.59 -12.47 -11.41
N THR A 360 -12.72 -13.66 -12.00
CA THR A 360 -13.43 -14.79 -11.39
C THR A 360 -12.75 -15.25 -10.11
N HIS A 361 -11.41 -15.25 -10.06
CA HIS A 361 -10.63 -15.45 -8.84
C HIS A 361 -10.92 -14.37 -7.78
N ALA A 362 -10.83 -13.09 -8.13
CA ALA A 362 -11.08 -12.01 -7.17
C ALA A 362 -12.52 -12.07 -6.62
N THR A 363 -13.52 -12.33 -7.46
CA THR A 363 -14.92 -12.41 -7.02
C THR A 363 -15.23 -13.69 -6.23
N THR A 364 -14.64 -14.84 -6.57
CA THR A 364 -14.78 -16.09 -5.78
C THR A 364 -14.16 -15.93 -4.40
N MET A 365 -12.97 -15.33 -4.31
CA MET A 365 -12.28 -15.11 -3.03
C MET A 365 -13.06 -14.19 -2.10
N GLU A 366 -13.76 -13.20 -2.66
CA GLU A 366 -14.61 -12.29 -1.89
C GLU A 366 -15.85 -12.99 -1.34
N PHE A 367 -16.54 -13.81 -2.14
CA PHE A 367 -17.63 -14.65 -1.64
C PHE A 367 -17.13 -15.64 -0.58
N LEU A 368 -15.93 -16.19 -0.75
CA LEU A 368 -15.32 -17.08 0.23
C LEU A 368 -15.01 -16.33 1.54
N HIS A 369 -14.49 -15.11 1.45
CA HIS A 369 -14.22 -14.28 2.63
C HIS A 369 -15.51 -13.92 3.37
N GLN A 370 -16.55 -13.52 2.64
CA GLN A 370 -17.88 -13.26 3.21
C GLN A 370 -18.47 -14.51 3.85
N PHE A 371 -18.33 -15.67 3.20
CA PHE A 371 -18.76 -16.96 3.72
C PHE A 371 -18.06 -17.29 5.05
N TRP A 372 -16.74 -17.23 5.12
CA TRP A 372 -16.02 -17.54 6.38
C TRP A 372 -16.27 -16.52 7.48
N SER A 373 -16.40 -15.23 7.12
CA SER A 373 -16.80 -14.17 8.05
C SER A 373 -18.17 -14.45 8.67
N ALA A 374 -19.13 -14.95 7.89
CA ALA A 374 -20.45 -15.31 8.39
C ALA A 374 -20.42 -16.63 9.15
N PHE A 375 -19.76 -17.65 8.60
CA PHE A 375 -19.75 -19.02 9.11
C PHE A 375 -19.09 -19.12 10.50
N LEU A 376 -18.04 -18.32 10.74
CA LEU A 376 -17.32 -18.30 12.01
C LEU A 376 -17.82 -17.22 12.99
N SER A 377 -18.80 -16.39 12.60
CA SER A 377 -19.27 -15.30 13.48
C SER A 377 -20.09 -15.77 14.67
N GLY A 378 -20.76 -16.93 14.57
CA GLY A 378 -21.64 -17.44 15.62
C GLY A 378 -22.98 -16.70 15.76
N ASP A 379 -23.27 -15.75 14.87
CA ASP A 379 -24.50 -14.96 14.90
C ASP A 379 -25.66 -15.69 14.17
N PRO A 380 -26.83 -15.90 14.81
CA PRO A 380 -27.94 -16.62 14.20
C PRO A 380 -28.61 -15.87 13.05
N ASP A 381 -28.61 -14.53 13.09
CA ASP A 381 -29.21 -13.70 12.03
C ASP A 381 -28.46 -13.83 10.68
N ARG A 382 -27.16 -14.16 10.74
CA ARG A 382 -26.32 -14.38 9.56
C ARG A 382 -26.46 -15.79 8.99
N ALA A 383 -27.17 -16.70 9.67
CA ALA A 383 -27.40 -18.06 9.18
C ALA A 383 -28.23 -18.08 7.89
N ALA A 384 -29.19 -17.16 7.74
CA ALA A 384 -29.94 -17.00 6.50
C ALA A 384 -29.04 -16.54 5.34
N GLU A 385 -28.02 -15.73 5.62
CA GLU A 385 -27.03 -15.29 4.63
C GLU A 385 -26.14 -16.44 4.14
N LEU A 386 -25.84 -17.41 5.02
CA LEU A 386 -24.99 -18.56 4.70
C LEU A 386 -25.58 -19.44 3.59
N GLY A 387 -26.90 -19.59 3.54
CA GLY A 387 -27.58 -20.33 2.47
C GLY A 387 -27.33 -19.72 1.10
N TYR A 388 -27.51 -18.39 0.97
CA TYR A 388 -27.25 -17.66 -0.26
C TYR A 388 -25.77 -17.66 -0.64
N LEU A 389 -24.88 -17.54 0.35
CA LEU A 389 -23.43 -17.57 0.11
C LEU A 389 -22.98 -18.96 -0.35
N ALA A 390 -23.51 -20.04 0.24
CA ALA A 390 -23.21 -21.41 -0.20
C ALA A 390 -23.70 -21.65 -1.65
N GLU A 391 -24.86 -21.11 -2.02
CA GLU A 391 -25.34 -21.14 -3.41
C GLU A 391 -24.43 -20.32 -4.34
N ALA A 392 -24.00 -19.12 -3.92
CA ALA A 392 -23.06 -18.30 -4.67
C ALA A 392 -21.71 -19.01 -4.87
N LEU A 393 -21.20 -19.74 -3.86
CA LEU A 393 -19.98 -20.54 -3.98
C LEU A 393 -20.13 -21.66 -5.02
N LYS A 394 -21.28 -22.36 -5.05
CA LYS A 394 -21.58 -23.35 -6.10
C LYS A 394 -21.62 -22.72 -7.49
N ARG A 395 -22.36 -21.62 -7.67
CA ARG A 395 -22.40 -20.87 -8.95
C ARG A 395 -21.01 -20.37 -9.36
N SER A 396 -20.15 -20.05 -8.39
CA SER A 396 -18.80 -19.60 -8.66
C SER A 396 -17.90 -20.71 -9.20
N LYS A 397 -18.15 -21.98 -8.81
CA LYS A 397 -17.53 -23.18 -9.39
C LYS A 397 -17.98 -23.38 -10.83
N ASP A 398 -19.28 -23.29 -11.10
CA ASP A 398 -19.83 -23.40 -12.47
C ASP A 398 -19.22 -22.32 -13.39
N ARG A 399 -19.01 -21.11 -12.88
CA ARG A 399 -18.38 -20.03 -13.64
C ARG A 399 -16.92 -20.33 -13.99
N ILE A 400 -16.16 -20.95 -13.08
CA ILE A 400 -14.79 -21.40 -13.38
C ILE A 400 -14.82 -22.43 -14.52
N GLU A 401 -15.81 -23.32 -14.53
CA GLU A 401 -16.00 -24.28 -15.63
C GLU A 401 -16.35 -23.60 -16.95
N VAL A 402 -17.23 -22.58 -16.94
CA VAL A 402 -17.57 -21.79 -18.14
C VAL A 402 -16.33 -21.11 -18.72
N VAL A 403 -15.52 -20.45 -17.89
CA VAL A 403 -14.26 -19.83 -18.34
C VAL A 403 -13.28 -20.87 -18.88
N ALA A 404 -13.26 -22.07 -18.29
CA ALA A 404 -12.42 -23.16 -18.77
C ALA A 404 -12.87 -23.68 -20.16
N VAL A 405 -14.18 -23.72 -20.43
CA VAL A 405 -14.74 -24.05 -21.75
C VAL A 405 -14.45 -22.95 -22.79
N GLU A 406 -14.56 -21.67 -22.41
CA GLU A 406 -14.19 -20.54 -23.29
C GLU A 406 -12.69 -20.57 -23.64
N ALA A 407 -11.84 -20.90 -22.66
CA ALA A 407 -10.40 -21.09 -22.89
C ALA A 407 -10.10 -22.22 -23.87
N GLU A 408 -10.86 -23.31 -23.82
CA GLU A 408 -10.74 -24.44 -24.75
C GLU A 408 -11.15 -24.04 -26.17
N LYS A 409 -12.25 -23.31 -26.33
CA LYS A 409 -12.67 -22.76 -27.63
C LYS A 409 -11.62 -21.82 -28.23
N ALA A 410 -11.05 -20.91 -27.44
CA ALA A 410 -10.00 -20.01 -27.90
C ALA A 410 -8.73 -20.78 -28.33
N ARG A 411 -8.38 -21.85 -27.60
CA ARG A 411 -7.28 -22.75 -27.99
C ARG A 411 -7.58 -23.47 -29.31
N GLU A 412 -8.79 -23.96 -29.51
CA GLU A 412 -9.19 -24.61 -30.76
C GLU A 412 -9.12 -23.65 -31.96
N GLU A 413 -9.51 -22.39 -31.78
CA GLU A 413 -9.39 -21.36 -32.81
C GLU A 413 -7.93 -21.07 -33.16
N GLN A 414 -7.03 -21.01 -32.17
CA GLN A 414 -5.60 -20.88 -32.42
C GLN A 414 -5.03 -22.09 -33.17
N ILE A 415 -5.48 -23.31 -32.84
CA ILE A 415 -5.12 -24.52 -33.57
C ILE A 415 -5.62 -24.44 -35.02
N LYS A 416 -6.86 -23.99 -35.26
CA LYS A 416 -7.44 -23.82 -36.59
C LYS A 416 -6.66 -22.79 -37.43
N LYS A 417 -6.31 -21.63 -36.85
CA LYS A 417 -5.49 -20.60 -37.51
C LYS A 417 -4.10 -21.14 -37.89
N ARG A 418 -3.41 -21.80 -36.95
CA ARG A 418 -2.11 -22.45 -37.22
C ARG A 418 -2.21 -23.51 -38.31
N ARG A 419 -3.28 -24.32 -38.33
CA ARG A 419 -3.52 -25.29 -39.40
C ARG A 419 -3.71 -24.61 -40.76
N ALA A 420 -4.49 -23.51 -40.81
CA ALA A 420 -4.69 -22.75 -42.04
C ALA A 420 -3.40 -22.09 -42.56
N GLU A 421 -2.57 -21.53 -41.66
CA GLU A 421 -1.26 -20.98 -42.01
C GLU A 421 -0.33 -22.04 -42.61
N ILE A 422 -0.31 -23.26 -42.03
CA ILE A 422 0.48 -24.37 -42.56
C ILE A 422 0.02 -24.77 -43.97
N VAL A 423 -1.30 -24.78 -44.23
CA VAL A 423 -1.86 -25.04 -45.56
C VAL A 423 -1.42 -23.95 -46.55
N GLN A 424 -1.50 -22.67 -46.17
CA GLN A 424 -1.03 -21.56 -47.02
C GLN A 424 0.48 -21.61 -47.29
N ILE A 425 1.29 -21.95 -46.30
CA ILE A 425 2.73 -22.13 -46.46
C ILE A 425 3.01 -23.30 -47.41
N TYR A 426 2.25 -24.39 -47.30
CA TYR A 426 2.37 -25.54 -48.19
C TYR A 426 1.98 -25.19 -49.63
N GLU A 427 0.90 -24.43 -49.84
CA GLU A 427 0.50 -23.94 -51.16
C GLU A 427 1.56 -23.05 -51.80
N LYS A 428 2.18 -22.16 -51.02
CA LYS A 428 3.21 -21.22 -51.51
C LYS A 428 4.58 -21.86 -51.74
N THR A 429 4.98 -22.82 -50.89
CA THR A 429 6.37 -23.32 -50.84
C THR A 429 6.53 -24.81 -51.15
N LYS A 430 5.42 -25.56 -51.28
CA LYS A 430 5.37 -27.03 -51.44
C LYS A 430 6.13 -27.84 -50.38
N ARG A 431 6.53 -27.21 -49.26
CA ARG A 431 7.22 -27.85 -48.12
C ARG A 431 6.24 -28.19 -47.01
N LYS A 432 6.26 -29.44 -46.54
CA LYS A 432 5.41 -29.90 -45.43
C LYS A 432 6.02 -29.51 -44.09
N VAL A 433 5.31 -28.67 -43.32
CA VAL A 433 5.67 -28.34 -41.94
C VAL A 433 4.95 -29.31 -40.99
N LYS A 434 5.69 -29.97 -40.10
CA LYS A 434 5.10 -30.84 -39.06
C LYS A 434 4.52 -29.97 -37.94
N PHE A 435 3.27 -30.23 -37.56
CA PHE A 435 2.58 -29.49 -36.49
C PHE A 435 2.05 -30.43 -35.42
N ASN A 436 2.46 -30.16 -34.17
CA ASN A 436 1.98 -30.89 -33.00
C ASN A 436 0.91 -30.06 -32.29
N PRO A 437 -0.34 -30.52 -32.17
CA PRO A 437 -1.41 -29.76 -31.52
C PRO A 437 -1.18 -29.57 -30.01
N LYS A 438 -0.29 -30.37 -29.41
CA LYS A 438 0.11 -30.28 -28.00
C LYS A 438 1.16 -29.19 -27.71
N SER A 439 1.73 -28.56 -28.75
CA SER A 439 2.71 -27.47 -28.54
C SER A 439 2.07 -26.13 -28.20
N ILE A 440 0.78 -25.96 -28.52
CA ILE A 440 -0.01 -24.80 -28.11
C ILE A 440 -0.42 -25.01 -26.67
N ARG A 441 0.22 -24.23 -25.78
CA ARG A 441 -0.10 -24.13 -24.34
C ARG A 441 -1.41 -23.36 -24.15
N GLY A 442 -2.10 -23.58 -23.03
CA GLY A 442 -3.40 -22.97 -22.74
C GLY A 442 -4.60 -23.94 -22.85
N GLY A 443 -5.81 -23.39 -22.71
CA GLY A 443 -7.08 -24.14 -22.73
C GLY A 443 -7.57 -24.55 -21.34
N ARG A 444 -8.54 -25.49 -21.30
CA ARG A 444 -9.18 -25.97 -20.07
C ARG A 444 -8.20 -26.43 -18.99
N GLU A 445 -7.17 -27.18 -19.37
CA GLU A 445 -6.16 -27.71 -18.43
C GLU A 445 -5.33 -26.59 -17.77
N ALA A 446 -5.06 -25.50 -18.49
CA ALA A 446 -4.34 -24.36 -17.93
C ALA A 446 -5.20 -23.58 -16.93
N VAL A 447 -6.49 -23.35 -17.24
CA VAL A 447 -7.44 -22.73 -16.30
C VAL A 447 -7.66 -23.62 -15.08
N ALA A 448 -7.79 -24.94 -15.27
CA ALA A 448 -7.95 -25.89 -14.18
C ALA A 448 -6.75 -25.85 -13.22
N LYS A 449 -5.51 -25.85 -13.73
CA LYS A 449 -4.30 -25.74 -12.90
C LYS A 449 -4.17 -24.40 -12.19
N LEU A 450 -4.51 -23.29 -12.86
CA LEU A 450 -4.46 -21.96 -12.25
C LEU A 450 -5.51 -21.80 -11.13
N MET A 451 -6.72 -22.33 -11.34
CA MET A 451 -7.83 -22.20 -10.40
C MET A 451 -7.94 -23.38 -9.43
N GLU A 452 -7.07 -24.39 -9.51
CA GLU A 452 -7.07 -25.59 -8.65
C GLU A 452 -7.10 -25.26 -7.15
N PRO A 453 -6.29 -24.30 -6.63
CA PRO A 453 -6.35 -23.94 -5.22
C PRO A 453 -7.69 -23.32 -4.83
N VAL A 454 -8.31 -22.56 -5.74
CA VAL A 454 -9.63 -21.95 -5.53
C VAL A 454 -10.71 -23.02 -5.52
N VAL A 455 -10.67 -23.97 -6.45
CA VAL A 455 -11.63 -25.08 -6.47
C VAL A 455 -11.52 -25.91 -5.18
N HIS A 456 -10.30 -26.17 -4.71
CA HIS A 456 -10.09 -26.87 -3.43
C HIS A 456 -10.66 -26.10 -2.23
N SER A 457 -10.47 -24.77 -2.18
CA SER A 457 -11.01 -23.96 -1.09
C SER A 457 -12.54 -23.86 -1.13
N LEU A 458 -13.13 -23.80 -2.32
CA LEU A 458 -14.58 -23.85 -2.53
C LEU A 458 -15.16 -25.20 -2.09
N ASP A 459 -14.55 -26.31 -2.50
CA ASP A 459 -14.98 -27.65 -2.13
C ASP A 459 -14.91 -27.87 -0.62
N LYS A 460 -13.85 -27.35 0.04
CA LYS A 460 -13.74 -27.36 1.50
C LYS A 460 -14.85 -26.54 2.17
N ALA A 461 -15.09 -25.32 1.71
CA ALA A 461 -16.14 -24.46 2.27
C ALA A 461 -17.54 -25.10 2.14
N ILE A 462 -17.85 -25.70 0.98
CA ILE A 462 -19.12 -26.40 0.75
C ILE A 462 -19.22 -27.65 1.62
N ALA A 463 -18.14 -28.43 1.76
CA ALA A 463 -18.13 -29.63 2.59
C ALA A 463 -18.31 -29.30 4.08
N ASP A 464 -17.64 -28.27 4.58
CA ASP A 464 -17.78 -27.80 5.97
C ASP A 464 -19.19 -27.25 6.22
N TYR A 465 -19.78 -26.53 5.27
CA TYR A 465 -21.17 -26.08 5.33
C TYR A 465 -22.15 -27.27 5.39
N GLN A 466 -22.00 -28.26 4.52
CA GLN A 466 -22.85 -29.46 4.52
C GLN A 466 -22.72 -30.26 5.81
N LYS A 467 -21.49 -30.35 6.36
CA LYS A 467 -21.24 -30.99 7.65
C LYS A 467 -21.91 -30.25 8.80
N ALA A 468 -21.88 -28.91 8.79
CA ALA A 468 -22.57 -28.09 9.78
C ALA A 468 -24.10 -28.25 9.70
N LEU A 469 -24.68 -28.19 8.49
CA LEU A 469 -26.11 -28.44 8.28
C LEU A 469 -26.54 -29.82 8.77
N ALA A 470 -25.74 -30.86 8.48
CA ALA A 470 -26.01 -32.22 8.95
C ALA A 470 -25.93 -32.33 10.48
N ALA A 471 -25.03 -31.59 11.13
CA ALA A 471 -24.91 -31.55 12.59
C ALA A 471 -26.09 -30.83 13.27
N GLU A 472 -26.67 -29.82 12.61
CA GLU A 472 -27.84 -29.08 13.10
C GLU A 472 -29.18 -29.79 12.81
N GLY A 473 -29.18 -30.88 12.05
CA GLY A 473 -30.39 -31.65 11.72
C GLY A 473 -31.34 -30.96 10.74
N LEU A 474 -30.94 -29.83 10.16
CA LEU A 474 -31.67 -29.10 9.13
C LEU A 474 -31.30 -29.71 7.77
N GLN A 475 -32.24 -30.43 7.14
CA GLN A 475 -32.12 -30.69 5.71
C GLN A 475 -32.14 -29.35 4.97
N ALA A 476 -31.28 -29.18 3.98
CA ALA A 476 -31.26 -28.00 3.12
C ALA A 476 -32.63 -27.86 2.45
N SER A 477 -33.52 -27.08 3.04
CA SER A 477 -34.80 -26.71 2.47
C SER A 477 -34.51 -25.75 1.31
N THR A 478 -34.28 -26.33 0.14
CA THR A 478 -34.52 -25.67 -1.14
C THR A 478 -36.03 -25.54 -1.31
N GLU A 479 -36.66 -24.62 -0.61
CA GLU A 479 -38.02 -24.14 -0.88
C GLU A 479 -38.31 -22.92 -0.01
N LEU A 480 -38.08 -21.73 -0.58
CA LEU A 480 -39.00 -20.59 -0.57
C LEU A 480 -38.63 -19.59 -1.67
#